data_AF-A0A849M5T3-F1
#
_entry.id   AF-A0A849M5T3-F1
#
_cell.length_a   1.000
_cell.length_b   1.000
_cell.length_c   1.000
_cell.angle_alpha   90.00
_cell.angle_beta   90.00
_cell.angle_gamma   90.00
#
_symmetry.space_group_name_H-M   'P 1'
#
loop_
_entity.id
_entity.type
_entity.pdbx_description
1 polymer ?
#
loop_
_entity_poly.entity_id
_entity_poly.type
_entity_poly.pdbx_seq_one_letter_code
_entity_poly.pdbx_strand_id
1 'polypeptide(L)'
;MVDNTFYIQLFRFYSKCLTFPYDELRLELQHIFRQLEINNQNELDEQLAAHTLDVLNFFQGEDVSALQAEFTRMFTHEEGDAPLVSLLFTDYGNVEKAEIILDDMYESLVDISFDESPASISNLLEYYSFLAETEEVLDALENLSLIIEPFGKKLYAESTLNFYKEIAKALSELASVFTDEEDTDEILD
;
A
#
# COMPACT_ATOMS: atom_id res chain seq x y z
N MET A 1 0.14 -16.91 -18.88
CA MET A 1 0.26 -16.77 -17.42
C MET A 1 1.17 -15.58 -17.24
N VAL A 2 0.56 -14.43 -16.99
CA VAL A 2 1.30 -13.21 -16.68
C VAL A 2 1.81 -13.39 -15.26
N ASP A 3 3.11 -13.29 -15.06
CA ASP A 3 3.70 -13.47 -13.74
C ASP A 3 3.54 -12.17 -12.94
N ASN A 4 2.45 -12.10 -12.17
CA ASN A 4 2.14 -10.94 -11.33
C ASN A 4 2.94 -10.90 -10.01
N THR A 5 4.02 -11.70 -9.88
CA THR A 5 4.83 -11.76 -8.66
C THR A 5 5.39 -10.39 -8.27
N PHE A 6 5.65 -9.49 -9.24
CA PHE A 6 6.01 -8.11 -8.95
C PHE A 6 4.95 -7.40 -8.09
N TYR A 7 3.70 -7.36 -8.56
CA TYR A 7 2.59 -6.66 -7.88
C TYR A 7 2.23 -7.30 -6.54
N ILE A 8 2.32 -8.63 -6.44
CA ILE A 8 2.17 -9.36 -5.16
C ILE A 8 3.14 -8.80 -4.11
N GLN A 9 4.42 -8.67 -4.46
CA GLN A 9 5.43 -8.16 -3.52
C GLN A 9 5.28 -6.65 -3.28
N LEU A 10 4.86 -5.88 -4.28
CA LEU A 10 4.62 -4.45 -4.18
C LEU A 10 3.52 -4.14 -3.15
N PHE A 11 2.38 -4.80 -3.24
CA PHE A 11 1.28 -4.59 -2.28
C PHE A 11 1.66 -5.05 -0.88
N ARG A 12 2.33 -6.20 -0.73
CA ARG A 12 2.86 -6.66 0.56
C ARG A 12 3.85 -5.68 1.18
N PHE A 13 4.70 -5.05 0.36
CA PHE A 13 5.65 -4.05 0.83
C PHE A 13 4.92 -2.85 1.44
N TYR A 14 3.96 -2.26 0.73
CA TYR A 14 3.22 -1.10 1.23
C TYR A 14 2.30 -1.44 2.39
N SER A 15 1.68 -2.63 2.39
CA SER A 15 0.96 -3.16 3.55
C SER A 15 1.84 -3.13 4.80
N LYS A 16 3.06 -3.71 4.70
CA LYS A 16 4.02 -3.73 5.81
C LYS A 16 4.48 -2.35 6.24
N CYS A 17 4.68 -1.42 5.31
CA CYS A 17 5.03 -0.03 5.63
C CYS A 17 3.97 0.72 6.44
N LEU A 18 2.72 0.27 6.42
CA LEU A 18 1.60 0.87 7.16
C LEU A 18 1.30 0.17 8.48
N THR A 19 2.13 -0.78 8.89
CA THR A 19 2.08 -1.41 10.22
C THR A 19 2.90 -0.63 11.24
N PHE A 20 2.63 -0.85 12.54
CA PHE A 20 3.38 -0.21 13.61
C PHE A 20 4.89 -0.55 13.50
N PRO A 21 5.82 0.43 13.48
CA PRO A 21 7.24 0.14 13.27
C PRO A 21 7.89 -0.66 14.43
N TYR A 22 8.72 -1.64 14.09
CA TYR A 22 9.52 -2.44 15.02
C TYR A 22 10.91 -2.78 14.45
N ASP A 23 11.81 -3.28 15.29
CA ASP A 23 13.24 -3.45 14.97
C ASP A 23 13.49 -4.37 13.76
N GLU A 24 12.76 -5.47 13.66
CA GLU A 24 12.90 -6.44 12.57
C GLU A 24 12.22 -6.02 11.27
N LEU A 25 11.32 -5.03 11.28
CA LEU A 25 10.57 -4.59 10.10
C LEU A 25 11.50 -4.19 8.95
N ARG A 26 12.67 -3.60 9.28
CA ARG A 26 13.70 -3.28 8.28
C ARG A 26 14.11 -4.49 7.45
N LEU A 27 14.34 -5.63 8.10
CA LEU A 27 14.80 -6.85 7.45
C LEU A 27 13.70 -7.47 6.60
N GLU A 28 12.45 -7.39 7.07
CA GLU A 28 11.27 -7.81 6.29
C GLU A 28 11.11 -6.97 5.03
N LEU A 29 11.13 -5.64 5.14
CA LEU A 29 11.03 -4.74 3.99
C LEU A 29 12.18 -4.95 2.99
N GLN A 30 13.41 -5.15 3.46
CA GLN A 30 14.54 -5.50 2.60
C GLN A 30 14.35 -6.84 1.88
N HIS A 31 13.76 -7.83 2.56
CA HIS A 31 13.50 -9.13 1.96
C HIS A 31 12.44 -9.04 0.88
N ILE A 32 11.32 -8.37 1.15
CA ILE A 32 10.22 -8.15 0.20
C ILE A 32 10.73 -7.36 -1.00
N PHE A 33 11.47 -6.27 -0.77
CA PHE A 33 12.03 -5.46 -1.85
C PHE A 33 12.95 -6.26 -2.78
N ARG A 34 13.79 -7.15 -2.23
CA ARG A 34 14.61 -8.04 -3.08
C ARG A 34 13.78 -9.00 -3.92
N GLN A 35 12.65 -9.48 -3.40
CA GLN A 35 11.74 -10.30 -4.20
C GLN A 35 11.13 -9.46 -5.32
N LEU A 36 10.73 -8.23 -5.04
CA LEU A 36 10.22 -7.28 -6.04
C LEU A 36 11.24 -7.02 -7.15
N GLU A 37 12.51 -6.73 -6.81
CA GLU A 37 13.58 -6.48 -7.80
C GLU A 37 13.83 -7.68 -8.73
N ILE A 38 13.75 -8.91 -8.22
CA ILE A 38 13.97 -10.13 -9.02
C ILE A 38 12.85 -10.34 -10.04
N ASN A 39 11.64 -9.85 -9.74
CA ASN A 39 10.44 -10.07 -10.56
C ASN A 39 10.08 -8.86 -11.42
N ASN A 40 10.93 -7.84 -11.50
CA ASN A 40 10.76 -6.71 -12.42
C ASN A 40 10.89 -7.20 -13.89
N GLN A 41 9.90 -6.92 -14.73
CA GLN A 41 9.85 -7.38 -16.12
C GLN A 41 9.80 -6.27 -17.16
N ASN A 42 9.41 -5.05 -16.79
CA ASN A 42 9.13 -3.96 -17.73
C ASN A 42 9.53 -2.57 -17.13
N GLU A 43 9.47 -1.51 -17.95
CA GLU A 43 9.87 -0.17 -17.53
C GLU A 43 9.01 0.40 -16.39
N LEU A 44 7.72 0.05 -16.37
CA LEU A 44 6.78 0.46 -15.33
C LEU A 44 7.13 -0.20 -13.98
N ASP A 45 7.42 -1.50 -13.99
CA ASP A 45 7.90 -2.23 -12.81
C ASP A 45 9.21 -1.60 -12.29
N GLU A 46 10.12 -1.19 -13.18
CA GLU A 46 11.36 -0.48 -12.80
C GLU A 46 11.08 0.85 -12.11
N GLN A 47 10.13 1.62 -12.63
CA GLN A 47 9.71 2.88 -12.02
C GLN A 47 9.11 2.66 -10.63
N LEU A 48 8.17 1.72 -10.49
CA LEU A 48 7.53 1.39 -9.21
C LEU A 48 8.56 0.81 -8.21
N ALA A 49 9.52 0.02 -8.68
CA ALA A 49 10.63 -0.48 -7.86
C ALA A 49 11.53 0.66 -7.36
N ALA A 50 11.84 1.65 -8.19
CA ALA A 50 12.63 2.80 -7.79
C ALA A 50 11.96 3.61 -6.66
N HIS A 51 10.65 3.83 -6.75
CA HIS A 51 9.89 4.48 -5.67
C HIS A 51 9.87 3.64 -4.39
N THR A 52 9.74 2.32 -4.52
CA THR A 52 9.81 1.39 -3.39
C THR A 52 11.19 1.43 -2.70
N LEU A 53 12.26 1.54 -3.49
CA LEU A 53 13.62 1.69 -2.98
C LEU A 53 13.80 3.01 -2.21
N ASP A 54 13.22 4.11 -2.69
CA ASP A 54 13.26 5.38 -1.98
C ASP A 54 12.58 5.27 -0.61
N VAL A 55 11.38 4.67 -0.55
CA VAL A 55 10.69 4.40 0.73
C VAL A 55 11.58 3.58 1.67
N LEU A 56 12.21 2.52 1.17
CA LEU A 56 13.11 1.67 1.96
C LEU A 56 14.33 2.44 2.46
N ASN A 57 14.93 3.30 1.63
CA ASN A 57 16.08 4.11 1.98
C ASN A 57 15.75 5.12 3.10
N PHE A 58 14.58 5.77 3.03
CA PHE A 58 14.14 6.63 4.11
C PHE A 58 13.88 5.84 5.38
N PHE A 59 13.20 4.69 5.31
CA PHE A 59 13.00 3.84 6.50
C PHE A 59 14.32 3.48 7.19
N GLN A 60 15.38 3.17 6.42
CA GLN A 60 16.70 2.83 6.95
C GLN A 60 17.45 4.01 7.56
N GLY A 61 17.14 5.23 7.12
CA GLY A 61 17.74 6.46 7.62
C GLY A 61 17.08 7.01 8.88
N GLU A 62 15.85 6.60 9.18
CA GLU A 62 15.09 7.06 10.34
C GLU A 62 15.37 6.20 11.58
N ASP A 63 15.30 6.82 12.76
CA ASP A 63 15.34 6.10 14.03
C ASP A 63 14.01 5.41 14.31
N VAL A 64 14.03 4.16 14.78
CA VAL A 64 12.80 3.38 15.04
C VAL A 64 11.90 4.11 16.04
N SER A 65 12.47 4.77 17.05
CA SER A 65 11.66 5.51 18.02
C SER A 65 10.97 6.73 17.40
N ALA A 66 11.61 7.39 16.42
CA ALA A 66 11.01 8.49 15.67
C ALA A 66 9.86 7.97 14.78
N LEU A 67 10.07 6.84 14.10
CA LEU A 67 9.03 6.20 13.28
C LEU A 67 7.81 5.80 14.12
N GLN A 68 8.02 5.22 15.31
CA GLN A 68 6.96 4.82 16.24
C GLN A 68 6.20 6.03 16.79
N ALA A 69 6.91 7.09 17.16
CA ALA A 69 6.30 8.33 17.65
C ALA A 69 5.42 8.97 16.57
N GLU A 70 5.91 9.01 15.33
CA GLU A 70 5.16 9.56 14.22
C GLU A 70 3.96 8.67 13.84
N PHE A 71 4.12 7.35 13.84
CA PHE A 71 3.01 6.41 13.63
C PHE A 71 1.90 6.66 14.64
N THR A 72 2.27 6.75 15.92
CA THR A 72 1.33 6.99 17.02
C THR A 72 0.61 8.33 16.82
N ARG A 73 1.36 9.40 16.53
CA ARG A 73 0.79 10.73 16.29
C ARG A 73 -0.21 10.75 15.12
N MET A 74 0.08 10.04 14.04
CA MET A 74 -0.76 10.09 12.83
C MET A 74 -1.99 9.19 12.92
N PHE A 75 -1.83 7.96 13.41
CA PHE A 75 -2.81 6.89 13.20
C PHE A 75 -3.56 6.47 14.47
N THR A 76 -3.10 6.88 15.66
CA THR A 76 -3.78 6.52 16.91
C THR A 76 -4.75 7.60 17.37
N HIS A 77 -5.79 7.17 18.11
CA HIS A 77 -6.77 8.09 18.67
C HIS A 77 -6.23 8.67 19.98
N GLU A 78 -6.18 10.00 20.08
CA GLU A 78 -6.13 10.66 21.38
C GLU A 78 -7.55 10.70 21.97
N GLU A 79 -7.70 10.67 23.30
CA GLU A 79 -9.01 10.54 23.96
C GLU A 79 -10.03 11.57 23.44
N GLY A 80 -11.01 11.11 22.65
CA GLY A 80 -12.12 11.93 22.14
C GLY A 80 -11.94 12.50 20.75
N ASP A 81 -10.77 12.32 20.11
CA ASP A 81 -10.47 12.82 18.77
C ASP A 81 -10.21 11.69 17.76
N ALA A 82 -10.54 11.96 16.50
CA ALA A 82 -10.21 11.09 15.37
C ALA A 82 -8.70 11.18 15.06
N PRO A 83 -8.07 10.11 14.53
CA PRO A 83 -6.68 10.16 14.11
C PRO A 83 -6.47 11.20 13.02
N LEU A 84 -5.27 11.76 12.93
CA LEU A 84 -4.93 12.73 11.88
C LEU A 84 -5.04 12.09 10.50
N VAL A 85 -4.65 10.83 10.38
CA VAL A 85 -4.81 10.00 9.19
C VAL A 85 -5.51 8.72 9.61
N SER A 86 -6.70 8.46 9.08
CA SER A 86 -7.35 7.18 9.31
C SER A 86 -6.62 6.08 8.54
N LEU A 87 -6.46 4.92 9.16
CA LEU A 87 -6.03 3.70 8.47
C LEU A 87 -7.22 2.90 7.93
N LEU A 88 -8.46 3.37 8.08
CA LEU A 88 -9.64 2.69 7.55
C LEU A 88 -9.89 3.12 6.10
N PHE A 89 -9.89 2.17 5.15
CA PHE A 89 -10.12 2.49 3.75
C PHE A 89 -11.55 3.00 3.46
N THR A 90 -12.50 2.66 4.34
CA THR A 90 -13.88 3.15 4.30
C THR A 90 -13.98 4.67 4.44
N ASP A 91 -12.95 5.33 4.98
CA ASP A 91 -12.93 6.78 5.17
C ASP A 91 -12.47 7.56 3.92
N TYR A 92 -12.01 6.85 2.87
CA TYR A 92 -11.42 7.45 1.68
C TYR A 92 -12.17 7.12 0.37
N GLY A 93 -12.87 5.97 0.32
CA GLY A 93 -13.60 5.52 -0.85
C GLY A 93 -15.08 5.91 -0.87
N ASN A 94 -15.77 5.50 -1.94
CA ASN A 94 -17.23 5.45 -1.94
C ASN A 94 -17.69 4.34 -0.98
N VAL A 95 -18.60 4.65 -0.05
CA VAL A 95 -19.10 3.71 0.95
C VAL A 95 -19.62 2.41 0.33
N GLU A 96 -20.41 2.48 -0.74
CA GLU A 96 -20.96 1.29 -1.41
C GLU A 96 -19.84 0.41 -2.00
N LYS A 97 -18.81 1.04 -2.59
CA LYS A 97 -17.65 0.29 -3.11
C LYS A 97 -16.81 -0.31 -1.98
N ALA A 98 -16.63 0.43 -0.89
CA ALA A 98 -15.87 -0.05 0.26
C ALA A 98 -16.57 -1.23 0.96
N GLU A 99 -17.90 -1.22 1.03
CA GLU A 99 -18.69 -2.36 1.54
C GLU A 99 -18.54 -3.59 0.64
N ILE A 100 -18.59 -3.44 -0.68
CA ILE A 100 -18.36 -4.55 -1.64
C ILE A 100 -16.97 -5.16 -1.42
N ILE A 101 -15.92 -4.33 -1.33
CA ILE A 101 -14.55 -4.81 -1.08
C ILE A 101 -14.48 -5.56 0.26
N LEU A 102 -15.13 -5.07 1.31
CA LEU A 102 -15.17 -5.76 2.60
C LEU A 102 -15.85 -7.12 2.51
N ASP A 103 -16.99 -7.19 1.82
CA ASP A 103 -17.70 -8.46 1.61
C ASP A 103 -16.83 -9.45 0.83
N ASP A 104 -16.18 -9.00 -0.26
CA ASP A 104 -15.26 -9.83 -1.04
C ASP A 104 -14.06 -10.29 -0.21
N MET A 105 -13.50 -9.42 0.64
CA MET A 105 -12.44 -9.77 1.59
C MET A 105 -12.90 -10.85 2.57
N TYR A 106 -14.12 -10.76 3.10
CA TYR A 106 -14.69 -11.77 4.00
C TYR A 106 -14.98 -13.11 3.32
N GLU A 107 -15.37 -13.10 2.05
CA GLU A 107 -15.61 -14.31 1.26
C GLU A 107 -14.31 -14.94 0.72
N SER A 108 -13.24 -14.15 0.63
CA SER A 108 -11.92 -14.62 0.22
C SER A 108 -11.25 -15.53 1.27
N LEU A 109 -10.27 -16.32 0.84
CA LEU A 109 -9.41 -17.12 1.73
C LEU A 109 -8.17 -16.34 2.21
N VAL A 110 -8.20 -15.01 2.13
CA VAL A 110 -7.06 -14.17 2.55
C VAL A 110 -6.90 -14.24 4.06
N ASP A 111 -5.68 -14.57 4.51
CA ASP A 111 -5.29 -14.45 5.91
C ASP A 111 -5.08 -12.96 6.24
N ILE A 112 -6.15 -12.30 6.64
CA ILE A 112 -6.15 -10.90 7.11
C ILE A 112 -5.53 -10.84 8.52
N SER A 113 -4.75 -9.81 8.81
CA SER A 113 -4.18 -9.62 10.14
C SER A 113 -5.29 -9.37 11.18
N PHE A 114 -5.50 -10.33 12.09
CA PHE A 114 -6.53 -10.25 13.13
C PHE A 114 -6.31 -9.15 14.17
N ASP A 115 -5.09 -8.63 14.26
CA ASP A 115 -4.74 -7.56 15.20
C ASP A 115 -5.13 -6.17 14.67
N GLU A 116 -5.54 -6.07 13.40
CA GLU A 116 -6.02 -4.86 12.76
C GLU A 116 -7.52 -4.95 12.40
N SER A 117 -8.15 -3.79 12.16
CA SER A 117 -9.49 -3.76 11.59
C SER A 117 -9.48 -4.42 10.19
N PRO A 118 -10.46 -5.26 9.82
CA PRO A 118 -10.59 -5.79 8.46
C PRO A 118 -10.62 -4.68 7.39
N ALA A 119 -11.15 -3.52 7.76
CA ALA A 119 -11.19 -2.33 6.91
C ALA A 119 -9.88 -1.54 6.87
N SER A 120 -8.75 -2.06 7.39
CA SER A 120 -7.48 -1.34 7.36
C SER A 120 -6.92 -1.26 5.94
N ILE A 121 -6.25 -0.15 5.61
CA ILE A 121 -5.53 0.02 4.34
C ILE A 121 -4.46 -1.06 4.18
N SER A 122 -3.80 -1.49 5.26
CA SER A 122 -2.83 -2.59 5.22
C SER A 122 -3.50 -3.89 4.77
N ASN A 123 -4.66 -4.23 5.34
CA ASN A 123 -5.44 -5.40 4.96
C ASN A 123 -6.02 -5.31 3.54
N LEU A 124 -6.39 -4.10 3.10
CA LEU A 124 -6.75 -3.85 1.71
C LEU A 124 -5.58 -4.20 0.78
N LEU A 125 -4.37 -3.71 1.07
CA LEU A 125 -3.20 -4.00 0.25
C LEU A 125 -2.86 -5.51 0.25
N GLU A 126 -2.99 -6.22 1.37
CA GLU A 126 -2.86 -7.70 1.37
C GLU A 126 -3.92 -8.38 0.51
N TYR A 127 -5.16 -7.89 0.53
CA TYR A 127 -6.21 -8.41 -0.36
C TYR A 127 -5.86 -8.21 -1.84
N TYR A 128 -5.31 -7.05 -2.22
CA TYR A 128 -4.83 -6.81 -3.58
C TYR A 128 -3.59 -7.64 -3.94
N SER A 129 -2.72 -7.94 -2.97
CA SER A 129 -1.66 -8.94 -3.15
C SER A 129 -2.25 -10.32 -3.47
N PHE A 130 -3.37 -10.70 -2.86
CA PHE A 130 -4.03 -11.96 -3.16
C PHE A 130 -4.71 -11.95 -4.53
N LEU A 131 -5.40 -10.86 -4.90
CA LEU A 131 -6.01 -10.73 -6.23
C LEU A 131 -4.97 -10.76 -7.35
N ALA A 132 -3.76 -10.24 -7.11
CA ALA A 132 -2.65 -10.36 -8.05
C ALA A 132 -2.26 -11.83 -8.33
N GLU A 133 -2.45 -12.74 -7.36
CA GLU A 133 -2.24 -14.18 -7.53
C GLU A 133 -3.33 -14.85 -8.40
N THR A 134 -4.53 -14.26 -8.50
CA THR A 134 -5.70 -14.86 -9.16
C THR A 134 -5.98 -14.34 -10.58
N GLU A 135 -5.09 -13.52 -11.16
CA GLU A 135 -5.19 -12.92 -12.51
C GLU A 135 -6.36 -11.91 -12.69
N GLU A 136 -7.08 -11.51 -11.64
CA GLU A 136 -8.19 -10.52 -11.67
C GLU A 136 -7.73 -9.08 -11.34
N VAL A 137 -6.43 -8.80 -11.47
CA VAL A 137 -5.83 -7.61 -10.85
C VAL A 137 -6.31 -6.29 -11.48
N LEU A 138 -6.43 -6.20 -12.81
CA LEU A 138 -6.65 -4.92 -13.49
C LEU A 138 -8.00 -4.26 -13.15
N ASP A 139 -9.10 -5.02 -13.19
CA ASP A 139 -10.44 -4.51 -12.83
C ASP A 139 -10.53 -4.14 -11.35
N ALA A 140 -9.76 -4.80 -10.49
CA ALA A 140 -9.70 -4.47 -9.08
C ALA A 140 -8.96 -3.14 -8.86
N LEU A 141 -7.89 -2.86 -9.61
CA LEU A 141 -6.97 -1.76 -9.32
C LEU A 141 -7.57 -0.37 -9.52
N GLU A 142 -8.57 -0.22 -10.40
CA GLU A 142 -9.34 1.03 -10.49
C GLU A 142 -9.99 1.36 -9.13
N ASN A 143 -10.57 0.37 -8.45
CA ASN A 143 -11.18 0.58 -7.14
C ASN A 143 -10.14 0.88 -6.05
N LEU A 144 -8.94 0.31 -6.14
CA LEU A 144 -7.84 0.65 -5.25
C LEU A 144 -7.43 2.12 -5.39
N SER A 145 -7.30 2.61 -6.63
CA SER A 145 -6.87 3.99 -6.92
C SER A 145 -7.75 5.04 -6.22
N LEU A 146 -9.08 4.81 -6.21
CA LEU A 146 -10.08 5.68 -5.58
C LEU A 146 -9.92 5.77 -4.06
N ILE A 147 -9.22 4.82 -3.44
CA ILE A 147 -8.94 4.78 -2.00
C ILE A 147 -7.53 5.30 -1.72
N ILE A 148 -6.51 4.77 -2.40
CA ILE A 148 -5.11 5.04 -2.07
C ILE A 148 -4.69 6.46 -2.48
N GLU A 149 -5.31 7.06 -3.49
CA GLU A 149 -5.02 8.44 -3.90
C GLU A 149 -5.44 9.46 -2.81
N PRO A 150 -6.70 9.50 -2.34
CA PRO A 150 -7.08 10.39 -1.23
C PRO A 150 -6.36 10.04 0.09
N PHE A 151 -6.12 8.76 0.38
CA PHE A 151 -5.31 8.35 1.53
C PHE A 151 -3.88 8.91 1.44
N GLY A 152 -3.21 8.73 0.30
CA GLY A 152 -1.86 9.24 0.04
C GLY A 152 -1.77 10.75 0.20
N LYS A 153 -2.73 11.50 -0.36
CA LYS A 153 -2.81 12.97 -0.18
C LYS A 153 -2.88 13.37 1.29
N LYS A 154 -3.69 12.66 2.09
CA LYS A 154 -3.84 12.93 3.52
C LYS A 154 -2.57 12.56 4.29
N LEU A 155 -1.99 11.39 4.02
CA LEU A 155 -0.73 10.92 4.61
C LEU A 155 0.42 11.90 4.35
N TYR A 156 0.55 12.39 3.11
CA TYR A 156 1.58 13.36 2.75
C TYR A 156 1.43 14.69 3.51
N ALA A 157 0.19 15.19 3.60
CA ALA A 157 -0.11 16.48 4.23
C ALA A 157 0.14 16.47 5.74
N GLU A 158 -0.19 15.36 6.41
CA GLU A 158 -0.10 15.25 7.86
C GLU A 158 1.26 14.74 8.35
N SER A 159 2.05 14.07 7.50
CA SER A 159 3.35 13.54 7.87
C SER A 159 4.41 14.62 8.04
N THR A 160 5.24 14.44 9.07
CA THR A 160 6.48 15.19 9.29
C THR A 160 7.71 14.43 8.82
N LEU A 161 7.67 13.09 8.80
CA LEU A 161 8.79 12.24 8.37
C LEU A 161 8.77 11.97 6.87
N ASN A 162 9.96 11.92 6.27
CA ASN A 162 10.10 11.68 4.83
C ASN A 162 9.67 10.26 4.45
N PHE A 163 9.87 9.27 5.33
CA PHE A 163 9.40 7.91 5.12
C PHE A 163 7.93 7.83 4.70
N TYR A 164 7.02 8.39 5.51
CA TYR A 164 5.58 8.38 5.17
C TYR A 164 5.22 9.28 3.99
N LYS A 165 6.00 10.33 3.72
CA LYS A 165 5.82 11.16 2.52
C LYS A 165 6.17 10.39 1.25
N GLU A 166 7.23 9.59 1.27
CA GLU A 166 7.57 8.74 0.13
C GLU A 166 6.55 7.62 -0.04
N ILE A 167 6.02 7.02 1.03
CA ILE A 167 4.88 6.09 0.91
C ILE A 167 3.72 6.77 0.18
N ALA A 168 3.34 7.97 0.61
CA ALA A 168 2.24 8.71 0.00
C ALA A 168 2.46 9.00 -1.49
N LYS A 169 3.67 9.40 -1.88
CA LYS A 169 4.02 9.62 -3.29
C LYS A 169 3.95 8.33 -4.08
N ALA A 170 4.52 7.25 -3.55
CA ALA A 170 4.57 5.99 -4.25
C ALA A 170 3.17 5.37 -4.42
N LEU A 171 2.28 5.50 -3.43
CA LEU A 171 0.87 5.12 -3.57
C LEU A 171 0.12 6.00 -4.57
N SER A 172 0.48 7.28 -4.69
CA SER A 172 -0.12 8.17 -5.70
C SER A 172 0.33 7.80 -7.11
N GLU A 173 1.60 7.46 -7.29
CA GLU A 173 2.12 6.95 -8.58
C GLU A 173 1.47 5.61 -8.95
N LEU A 174 1.32 4.73 -7.95
CA LEU A 174 0.62 3.47 -8.13
C LEU A 174 -0.83 3.69 -8.59
N ALA A 175 -1.52 4.69 -8.03
CA ALA A 175 -2.86 5.05 -8.47
C ALA A 175 -2.89 5.56 -9.92
N SER A 176 -1.95 6.43 -10.32
CA SER A 176 -1.93 6.99 -11.68
C SER A 176 -1.67 5.94 -12.74
N VAL A 177 -0.77 5.00 -12.46
CA VAL A 177 -0.45 3.87 -13.34
C VAL A 177 -1.70 3.04 -13.69
N PHE A 178 -2.66 2.93 -12.77
CA PHE A 178 -3.87 2.13 -12.96
C PHE A 178 -5.07 2.94 -13.46
N THR A 179 -4.97 4.26 -13.54
CA THR A 179 -6.04 5.12 -14.08
C THR A 179 -5.72 5.67 -15.46
N ASP A 180 -4.45 5.75 -15.84
CA ASP A 180 -4.01 6.18 -17.18
C ASP A 180 -4.08 5.00 -18.17
N GLU A 181 -5.31 4.56 -18.49
CA GLU A 181 -5.61 3.50 -19.48
C GLU A 181 -5.31 3.90 -20.95
N GLU A 182 -4.71 5.06 -21.23
CA GLU A 182 -4.39 5.44 -22.63
C GLU A 182 -3.09 4.83 -23.17
N ASP A 183 -2.21 4.26 -22.33
CA ASP A 183 -0.91 3.69 -22.74
C ASP A 183 -0.75 2.16 -22.48
N THR A 184 -1.71 1.49 -21.83
CA THR A 184 -1.63 0.05 -21.53
C THR A 184 -1.80 -0.87 -22.75
N ASP A 185 -2.35 -0.37 -23.86
CA ASP A 185 -2.45 -1.09 -25.14
C ASP A 185 -1.07 -1.27 -25.83
N GLU A 186 -0.04 -0.49 -25.49
CA GLU A 186 1.34 -0.68 -26.01
C GLU A 186 2.19 -1.65 -25.17
N ILE A 187 1.78 -1.98 -23.95
CA ILE A 187 2.57 -2.82 -23.03
C ILE A 187 2.35 -4.32 -23.30
N LEU A 188 1.31 -4.68 -24.06
CA LEU A 188 0.89 -6.07 -24.31
C LEU A 188 1.19 -6.61 -25.72
N ASP A 189 1.97 -5.88 -26.54
CA ASP A 189 2.44 -6.32 -27.87
C ASP A 189 3.92 -6.80 -27.88
#